data_AF-A0A3D3VBQ1-F1
#
_entry.id   AF-A0A3D3VBQ1-F1
#
_cell.length_a   1.000
_cell.length_b   1.000
_cell.length_c   1.000
_cell.angle_alpha   90.00
_cell.angle_beta   90.00
_cell.angle_gamma   90.00
#
_symmetry.space_group_name_H-M   'P 1'
#
loop_
_entity.id
_entity.type
_entity.pdbx_description
1 polymer ?
#
loop_
_entity_poly.entity_id
_entity_poly.type
_entity_poly.pdbx_seq_one_letter_code
_entity_poly.pdbx_strand_id
1 'polypeptide(L)'
;MRYVEIVSTDVDSFGDEEWNDLRAHLSEDEIAELGMFLVGNLGFHTFFGSLKFYPMFAPDGRLVSQEESEAIYGDTPESLQGEAAE
;
A
#
# COMPACT_ATOMS: atom_id res chain seq x y z
N MET A 1 8.99 -4.53 4.09
CA MET A 1 7.59 -4.44 4.55
C MET A 1 7.44 -3.51 5.75
N ARG A 2 8.22 -3.66 6.84
CA ARG A 2 8.14 -2.76 8.02
C ARG A 2 8.07 -1.25 7.69
N TYR A 3 8.99 -0.73 6.88
CA TYR A 3 8.97 0.69 6.52
C TYR A 3 7.80 1.10 5.61
N VAL A 4 7.29 0.16 4.79
CA VAL A 4 6.09 0.40 3.96
C VAL A 4 4.90 0.65 4.87
N GLU A 5 4.74 -0.21 5.88
CA GLU A 5 3.65 -0.16 6.85
C GLU A 5 3.66 1.16 7.61
N ILE A 6 4.78 1.51 8.25
CA ILE A 6 4.96 2.78 8.98
C ILE A 6 4.64 3.99 8.08
N VAL A 7 5.23 4.07 6.89
CA VAL A 7 5.00 5.21 5.98
C VAL A 7 3.55 5.28 5.48
N SER A 8 2.85 4.15 5.41
CA SER A 8 1.47 4.10 4.92
C SER A 8 0.42 4.41 6.00
N THR A 9 0.74 4.17 7.28
CA THR A 9 -0.21 4.32 8.40
C THR A 9 0.10 5.51 9.31
N ASP A 10 1.39 5.77 9.60
CA ASP A 10 1.85 6.84 10.48
C ASP A 10 3.26 7.31 10.08
N VAL A 11 3.33 8.08 8.99
CA VAL A 11 4.61 8.63 8.49
C VAL A 11 5.30 9.56 9.50
N ASP A 12 4.54 10.18 10.41
CA ASP A 12 5.08 11.09 11.41
C ASP A 12 5.85 10.34 12.51
N SER A 13 5.59 9.04 12.69
CA SER A 13 6.38 8.18 13.57
C SER A 13 7.75 7.79 12.99
N PHE A 14 7.99 8.01 11.69
CA PHE A 14 9.24 7.66 11.03
C PHE A 14 10.37 8.63 11.43
N GLY A 15 11.35 8.16 12.20
CA GLY A 15 12.36 9.00 12.83
C GLY A 15 13.79 8.53 12.65
N ASP A 16 14.67 9.02 13.53
CA ASP A 16 16.12 8.83 13.44
C ASP A 16 16.53 7.35 13.56
N GLU A 17 15.79 6.54 14.32
CA GLU A 17 16.09 5.12 14.48
C GLU A 17 15.86 4.36 13.17
N GLU A 18 14.75 4.63 12.48
CA GLU A 18 14.40 4.06 11.19
C GLU A 18 15.40 4.46 10.12
N TRP A 19 15.79 5.75 10.08
CA TRP A 19 16.80 6.25 9.16
C TRP A 19 18.17 5.61 9.39
N ASN A 20 18.56 5.43 10.65
CA ASN A 20 19.83 4.79 10.98
C ASN A 20 19.84 3.30 10.59
N ASP A 21 18.72 2.59 10.79
CA ASP A 21 18.61 1.20 10.38
C ASP A 21 18.58 1.04 8.85
N LEU A 22 17.94 1.96 8.11
CA LEU A 22 18.01 1.98 6.64
C LEU A 22 19.46 2.16 6.16
N ARG A 23 20.19 3.12 6.71
CA ARG A 23 21.60 3.38 6.36
C ARG A 23 22.55 2.26 6.75
N ALA A 24 22.18 1.40 7.69
CA ALA A 24 22.96 0.21 8.01
C ALA A 24 22.89 -0.87 6.92
N HIS A 25 21.88 -0.83 6.04
CA HIS A 25 21.61 -1.87 5.05
C HIS A 25 21.61 -1.37 3.59
N LEU A 26 21.35 -0.08 3.37
CA LEU A 26 21.17 0.51 2.05
C LEU A 26 22.05 1.76 1.89
N SER A 27 22.49 2.00 0.66
CA SER A 27 23.09 3.25 0.26
C SER A 27 22.05 4.38 0.19
N GLU A 28 22.51 5.64 0.19
CA GLU A 28 21.63 6.81 0.07
C GLU A 28 20.80 6.78 -1.24
N ASP A 29 21.37 6.30 -2.35
CA ASP A 29 20.67 6.17 -3.62
C ASP A 29 19.54 5.11 -3.55
N GLU A 30 19.80 3.97 -2.91
CA GLU A 30 18.79 2.92 -2.69
C GLU A 30 17.70 3.37 -1.73
N ILE A 31 18.05 4.16 -0.71
CA ILE A 31 17.08 4.77 0.21
C ILE A 31 16.18 5.76 -0.54
N ALA A 32 16.73 6.58 -1.43
CA ALA A 32 15.95 7.51 -2.25
C ALA A 32 15.01 6.76 -3.21
N GLU A 33 15.48 5.69 -3.85
CA GLU A 33 14.66 4.84 -4.72
C GLU A 33 13.53 4.15 -3.94
N LEU A 34 13.83 3.63 -2.76
CA LEU A 34 12.83 3.05 -1.86
C LEU A 34 11.77 4.10 -1.49
N GLY A 35 12.17 5.31 -1.11
CA GLY A 35 11.24 6.40 -0.80
C GLY A 35 10.33 6.75 -1.98
N MET A 36 10.89 6.82 -3.20
CA MET A 36 10.11 7.06 -4.42
C MET A 36 9.10 5.94 -4.68
N PHE A 37 9.51 4.69 -4.51
CA PHE A 37 8.63 3.53 -4.65
C PHE A 37 7.47 3.57 -3.65
N LEU A 38 7.75 3.82 -2.36
CA LEU A 38 6.74 3.86 -1.30
C LEU A 38 5.72 4.96 -1.52
N VAL A 39 6.17 6.19 -1.75
CA VAL A 39 5.30 7.36 -1.97
C VAL A 39 4.50 7.19 -3.26
N GLY A 40 5.14 6.70 -4.33
CA GLY A 40 4.46 6.43 -5.60
C GLY A 40 3.38 5.38 -5.45
N ASN A 41 3.68 4.27 -4.78
CA ASN A 41 2.73 3.17 -4.55
C ASN A 41 1.54 3.63 -3.70
N LEU A 42 1.79 4.33 -2.59
CA LEU A 42 0.74 4.91 -1.75
C LEU A 42 -0.14 5.87 -2.56
N GLY A 43 0.47 6.78 -3.32
CA GLY A 43 -0.23 7.73 -4.19
C GLY A 43 -1.12 7.04 -5.23
N PHE A 44 -0.64 5.95 -5.85
CA PHE A 44 -1.44 5.16 -6.77
C PHE A 44 -2.63 4.50 -6.06
N HIS A 45 -2.42 3.87 -4.90
CA HIS A 45 -3.52 3.26 -4.15
C HIS A 45 -4.58 4.28 -3.73
N THR A 46 -4.17 5.47 -3.24
CA THR A 46 -5.10 6.55 -2.92
C THR A 46 -5.86 7.05 -4.16
N PHE A 47 -5.14 7.32 -5.26
CA PHE A 47 -5.73 7.84 -6.48
C PHE A 47 -6.72 6.84 -7.12
N PHE A 48 -6.30 5.59 -7.36
CA PHE A 48 -7.15 4.57 -7.95
C PHE A 48 -8.29 4.15 -7.03
N GLY A 49 -8.07 4.15 -5.71
CA GLY A 49 -9.14 3.97 -4.72
C GLY A 49 -10.22 5.05 -4.84
N SER A 50 -9.83 6.32 -5.02
CA SER A 50 -10.77 7.44 -5.21
C SER A 50 -11.62 7.31 -6.48
N LEU A 51 -11.10 6.62 -7.50
CA LEU A 51 -11.80 6.33 -8.76
C LEU A 51 -12.64 5.06 -8.69
N LYS A 52 -12.66 4.35 -7.56
CA LYS A 52 -13.28 3.03 -7.42
C LYS A 52 -12.75 2.04 -8.46
N PHE A 53 -11.45 2.09 -8.74
CA PHE A 53 -10.84 1.20 -9.73
C PHE A 53 -10.68 -0.20 -9.13
N TYR A 54 -11.70 -1.04 -9.31
CA TYR A 54 -11.72 -2.43 -8.84
C TYR A 54 -11.31 -3.40 -9.97
N PRO A 55 -10.81 -4.61 -9.65
CA PRO A 55 -10.49 -5.62 -10.66
C PRO A 55 -11.63 -5.92 -11.64
N MET A 56 -11.33 -6.00 -12.93
CA MET A 56 -12.35 -6.31 -13.96
C MET A 56 -12.79 -7.78 -13.96
N PHE A 57 -12.09 -8.64 -13.24
CA PHE A 57 -12.37 -10.07 -13.16
C PHE A 57 -12.71 -10.48 -11.73
N ALA A 58 -13.67 -11.39 -11.58
CA ALA A 58 -13.91 -12.11 -10.34
C ALA A 58 -12.75 -13.10 -10.06
N PRO A 59 -12.63 -13.61 -8.82
CA PRO A 59 -11.59 -14.60 -8.46
C PRO A 59 -11.62 -15.89 -9.31
N ASP A 60 -12.78 -16.21 -9.91
CA ASP A 60 -12.96 -17.33 -10.83
C ASP A 60 -12.54 -17.03 -12.30
N GLY A 61 -12.09 -15.81 -12.58
CA GLY A 61 -11.62 -15.37 -13.90
C GLY A 61 -12.73 -14.87 -14.83
N ARG A 62 -13.99 -14.77 -14.39
CA ARG A 62 -15.08 -14.19 -15.18
C ARG A 62 -15.01 -12.67 -15.18
N LEU A 63 -15.30 -12.04 -16.32
CA LEU A 63 -15.46 -10.58 -16.42
C LEU A 63 -16.70 -10.13 -15.63
N VAL A 64 -16.55 -9.09 -14.81
CA VAL A 64 -17.61 -8.54 -13.95
C VAL A 64 -17.96 -7.10 -14.29
N SER A 65 -19.16 -6.67 -13.92
CA SER A 65 -19.53 -5.25 -13.97
C SER A 65 -18.82 -4.46 -12.87
N GLN A 66 -18.82 -3.12 -12.99
CA GLN A 66 -18.29 -2.24 -11.95
C GLN A 66 -19.00 -2.42 -10.60
N GLU A 67 -20.33 -2.58 -10.62
CA GLU A 67 -21.15 -2.78 -9.41
C GLU A 67 -20.84 -4.12 -8.75
N GLU A 68 -20.70 -5.19 -9.55
CA GLU A 68 -20.32 -6.51 -9.04
C GLU A 68 -18.88 -6.51 -8.51
N SER A 69 -17.97 -5.82 -9.20
CA SER A 69 -16.59 -5.66 -8.74
C SER A 69 -16.50 -4.87 -7.43
N GLU A 70 -17.28 -3.81 -7.28
CA GLU A 70 -17.38 -3.05 -6.03
C GLU A 70 -17.91 -3.92 -4.88
N ALA A 71 -18.90 -4.77 -5.13
CA ALA A 71 -19.41 -5.69 -4.10
C ALA A 71 -18.38 -6.76 -3.67
N ILE A 72 -17.45 -7.14 -4.55
CA ILE A 72 -16.41 -8.13 -4.26
C ILE A 72 -15.21 -7.49 -3.54
N TYR A 73 -14.80 -6.27 -3.95
CA TYR A 73 -13.52 -5.68 -3.57
C TYR A 73 -13.61 -4.34 -2.82
N GLY A 74 -14.80 -3.74 -2.70
CA GLY A 74 -14.97 -2.32 -2.32
C GLY A 74 -14.96 -2.00 -0.84
N ASP A 75 -15.14 -2.97 0.05
CA ASP A 75 -15.35 -2.67 1.48
C ASP A 75 -14.04 -2.38 2.24
N THR A 76 -12.94 -3.10 1.98
CA THR A 76 -11.60 -2.84 2.57
C THR A 76 -10.56 -3.69 1.84
N PRO A 77 -9.40 -3.13 1.41
CA PRO A 77 -8.29 -3.94 0.88
C PRO A 77 -7.87 -4.99 1.92
N GLU A 78 -7.86 -6.27 1.56
CA GLU A 78 -7.43 -7.34 2.49
C GLU A 78 -6.03 -7.10 3.06
N SER A 79 -5.17 -6.37 2.34
CA SER A 79 -3.85 -5.94 2.81
C SER A 79 -3.87 -5.07 4.08
N LEU A 80 -5.02 -4.49 4.44
CA LEU A 80 -5.22 -3.69 5.66
C LEU A 80 -5.92 -4.47 6.78
N GLN A 81 -6.32 -5.72 6.56
CA GLN A 81 -7.06 -6.53 7.54
C GLN A 81 -6.15 -7.26 8.55
N GLY A 82 -4.84 -6.96 8.56
CA GLY A 82 -3.83 -7.64 9.39
C GLY A 82 -3.62 -7.08 10.81
N GLU A 83 -4.18 -5.93 11.18
CA GLU A 83 -3.94 -5.27 12.49
C GLU A 83 -5.16 -5.22 13.44
N ALA A 84 -6.26 -5.91 13.13
CA ALA A 84 -7.45 -5.94 14.00
C ALA A 84 -7.67 -7.28 14.72
N ALA A 85 -6.64 -8.13 14.81
CA ALA A 85 -6.72 -9.44 15.45
C ALA A 85 -5.47 -9.79 16.27
N GLU A 86 -5.09 -8.94 17.23
CA GLU A 86 -4.53 -9.39 18.52
C GLU A 86 -4.73 -8.34 19.62
#